data_AF-A0A3C2BR43-F1
#
_entry.id   AF-A0A3C2BR43-F1
#
_cell.length_a   1.000
_cell.length_b   1.000
_cell.length_c   1.000
_cell.angle_alpha   90.00
_cell.angle_beta   90.00
_cell.angle_gamma   90.00
#
_symmetry.space_group_name_H-M   'P 1'
#
loop_
_entity.id
_entity.type
_entity.pdbx_description
1 polymer ?
#
loop_
_entity_poly.entity_id
_entity_poly.type
_entity_poly.pdbx_seq_one_letter_code
_entity_poly.pdbx_strand_id
1 'polypeptide(L)'
;LRWRGGAGDRVLAEDLLASLRRVPLTGRVVPVDLDMLGTVLEGDPDLSAGGYLDLRTGQVYEDSATDPMMVGKDAAIDVEEEPDRWLRLDRAGSRNGWRDMASFAERQHDEALRERLERAIEGKGAFFRFRDIVHSEDLSEQWYAFSTDRQMGRAREFLADNGIRVG
;
A
#
# COMPACT_ATOMS: atom_id res chain seq x y z
N LEU A 1 -17.27 -16.22 -12.20
CA LEU A 1 -16.35 -15.82 -11.10
C LEU A 1 -15.05 -15.32 -11.72
N ARG A 2 -15.04 -14.06 -12.17
CA ARG A 2 -13.88 -13.41 -12.78
C ARG A 2 -13.56 -12.22 -11.85
N TRP A 3 -12.29 -12.03 -11.50
CA TRP A 3 -11.72 -11.08 -10.52
C TRP A 3 -11.63 -11.54 -9.05
N ARG A 4 -10.79 -12.54 -8.78
CA ARG A 4 -9.98 -12.59 -7.55
C ARG A 4 -8.55 -12.85 -8.03
N GLY A 5 -7.63 -11.92 -7.80
CA GLY A 5 -6.36 -11.82 -8.53
C GLY A 5 -5.86 -10.38 -8.57
N GLY A 6 -6.10 -9.62 -7.50
CA GLY A 6 -5.40 -8.37 -7.27
C GLY A 6 -3.91 -8.63 -7.03
N ALA A 7 -3.13 -7.54 -7.05
CA ALA A 7 -1.72 -7.59 -6.67
C ALA A 7 -1.55 -8.28 -5.32
N GLY A 8 -0.61 -9.22 -5.22
CA GLY A 8 -0.32 -9.93 -3.98
C GLY A 8 -1.33 -11.00 -3.55
N ASP A 9 -2.47 -11.18 -4.22
CA ASP A 9 -3.43 -12.26 -3.91
C ASP A 9 -2.80 -13.65 -4.06
N ARG A 10 -2.01 -13.83 -5.13
CA ARG A 10 -1.28 -15.08 -5.40
C ARG A 10 -0.26 -15.35 -4.30
N VAL A 11 0.48 -14.33 -3.89
CA VAL A 11 1.47 -14.42 -2.81
C VAL A 11 0.79 -14.82 -1.50
N LEU A 12 -0.30 -14.14 -1.13
CA LEU A 12 -1.06 -14.45 0.07
C LEU A 12 -1.59 -15.90 0.04
N ALA A 13 -2.15 -16.33 -1.10
CA ALA A 13 -2.64 -17.70 -1.24
C ALA A 13 -1.51 -18.73 -1.10
N GLU A 14 -0.34 -18.48 -1.69
CA GLU A 14 0.85 -19.34 -1.56
C GLU A 14 1.32 -19.44 -0.11
N ASP A 15 1.42 -18.31 0.59
CA ASP A 15 1.88 -18.25 1.98
C ASP A 15 0.89 -18.93 2.94
N LEU A 16 -0.42 -18.74 2.75
CA LEU A 16 -1.46 -19.43 3.51
C LEU A 16 -1.42 -20.94 3.27
N LEU A 17 -1.25 -21.38 2.02
CA LEU A 17 -1.13 -22.80 1.69
C LEU A 17 0.13 -23.42 2.31
N ALA A 18 1.26 -22.72 2.28
CA ALA A 18 2.49 -23.15 2.92
C ALA A 18 2.31 -23.30 4.44
N SER A 19 1.66 -22.32 5.08
CA SER A 19 1.34 -22.34 6.50
C SER A 19 0.42 -23.51 6.88
N LEU A 20 -0.64 -23.74 6.10
CA LEU A 20 -1.56 -24.87 6.28
C LEU A 20 -0.85 -26.24 6.12
N ARG A 21 0.12 -26.30 5.20
CA ARG A 21 0.94 -27.51 4.97
C ARG A 21 2.13 -27.63 5.93
N ARG A 22 2.35 -26.63 6.80
CA ARG A 22 3.51 -26.55 7.71
C ARG A 22 4.85 -26.65 6.98
N VAL A 23 4.93 -26.06 5.80
CA VAL A 23 6.19 -25.94 5.04
C VAL A 23 6.74 -24.51 5.17
N PRO A 24 8.07 -24.32 5.20
CA PRO A 24 8.66 -22.98 5.26
C PRO A 24 8.27 -22.12 4.06
N LEU A 25 8.10 -20.81 4.29
CA LEU A 25 7.94 -19.83 3.22
C LEU A 25 9.24 -19.70 2.43
N THR A 26 9.12 -19.43 1.13
CA THR A 26 10.27 -19.16 0.27
C THR A 26 10.59 -17.67 0.32
N GLY A 27 11.60 -17.29 1.11
CA GLY A 27 12.04 -15.90 1.29
C GLY A 27 12.39 -15.58 2.74
N ARG A 28 12.87 -14.35 2.98
CA ARG A 28 13.05 -13.84 4.36
C ARG A 28 11.68 -13.49 4.95
N VAL A 29 11.33 -14.08 6.09
CA VAL A 29 10.07 -13.76 6.79
C VAL A 29 10.30 -12.58 7.73
N VAL A 30 9.49 -11.53 7.59
CA VAL A 30 9.58 -10.29 8.39
C VAL A 30 8.17 -9.88 8.83
N PRO A 31 7.94 -9.50 10.10
CA PRO A 31 6.62 -9.09 10.59
C PRO A 31 6.31 -7.63 10.20
N VAL A 32 6.05 -7.40 8.91
CA VAL A 32 5.83 -6.06 8.36
C VAL A 32 4.36 -5.65 8.50
N ASP A 33 4.14 -4.42 8.98
CA ASP A 33 2.82 -3.77 8.88
C ASP A 33 2.56 -3.34 7.43
N LEU A 34 1.67 -4.07 6.76
CA LEU A 34 1.34 -3.84 5.34
C LEU A 34 0.57 -2.54 5.10
N ASP A 35 -0.19 -2.06 6.08
CA ASP A 35 -0.94 -0.80 5.96
C ASP A 35 0.04 0.38 6.00
N MET A 36 0.96 0.35 6.96
CA MET A 36 2.02 1.35 7.04
C MET A 36 2.96 1.31 5.83
N LEU A 37 3.40 0.12 5.40
CA LEU A 37 4.21 -0.04 4.20
C LEU A 37 3.51 0.51 2.96
N GLY A 38 2.23 0.17 2.77
CA GLY A 38 1.43 0.64 1.66
C GLY A 38 1.26 2.16 1.66
N THR A 39 1.11 2.78 2.83
CA THR A 39 1.03 4.23 3.00
C THR A 39 2.29 4.93 2.50
N VAL A 40 3.48 4.43 2.86
CA VAL A 40 4.76 4.98 2.37
C VAL A 40 4.92 4.78 0.87
N LEU A 41 4.67 3.56 0.37
CA LEU A 41 4.84 3.24 -1.06
C LEU A 41 3.92 4.04 -1.98
N GLU A 42 2.70 4.36 -1.54
CA GLU A 42 1.70 5.03 -2.38
C GLU A 42 1.52 6.52 -2.08
N GLY A 43 2.31 7.06 -1.16
CA GLY A 43 2.29 8.47 -0.86
C GLY A 43 2.70 9.34 -2.06
N ASP A 44 2.45 10.65 -1.95
CA ASP A 44 2.81 11.61 -2.99
C ASP A 44 4.35 11.80 -3.03
N PRO A 45 5.03 11.54 -4.18
CA PRO A 45 6.46 11.74 -4.33
C PRO A 45 6.87 13.22 -4.25
N ASP A 46 5.96 14.16 -4.48
CA ASP A 46 6.26 15.60 -4.37
C ASP A 46 6.32 16.04 -2.89
N LEU A 47 5.75 15.25 -1.97
CA LEU A 47 5.72 15.55 -0.53
C LEU A 47 6.84 14.86 0.26
N SER A 48 7.27 13.67 -0.17
CA SER A 48 8.35 12.90 0.45
C SER A 48 8.95 11.95 -0.59
N ALA A 49 10.26 11.72 -0.53
CA ALA A 49 10.94 10.83 -1.45
C ALA A 49 10.65 9.34 -1.20
N GLY A 50 10.13 8.97 -0.02
CA GLY A 50 9.87 7.58 0.34
C GLY A 50 10.19 7.27 1.80
N GLY A 51 10.78 6.11 2.02
CA GLY A 51 11.15 5.65 3.36
C GLY A 51 12.02 4.40 3.37
N TYR A 52 12.06 3.73 4.52
CA TYR A 52 12.86 2.55 4.74
C TYR A 52 12.08 1.49 5.52
N LEU A 53 12.29 0.22 5.17
CA LEU A 53 11.86 -0.92 5.96
C LEU A 53 13.07 -1.52 6.67
N ASP A 54 13.00 -1.64 7.99
CA ASP A 54 13.96 -2.38 8.80
C ASP A 54 13.71 -3.88 8.65
N LEU A 55 14.61 -4.60 7.98
CA LEU A 55 14.45 -6.03 7.72
C LEU A 55 14.68 -6.91 8.95
N ARG A 56 15.12 -6.36 10.08
CA ARG A 56 15.23 -7.08 11.36
C ARG A 56 13.94 -7.00 12.16
N THR A 57 13.32 -5.83 12.21
CA THR A 57 12.18 -5.55 13.09
C THR A 57 10.84 -5.55 12.35
N GLY A 58 10.84 -5.34 11.04
CA GLY A 58 9.64 -5.12 10.23
C GLY A 58 9.10 -3.69 10.31
N GLN A 59 9.77 -2.78 11.02
CA GLN A 59 9.33 -1.40 11.18
C GLN A 59 9.55 -0.60 9.88
N VAL A 60 8.53 0.19 9.52
CA VAL A 60 8.55 1.10 8.37
C VAL A 60 8.77 2.52 8.87
N TYR A 61 9.71 3.22 8.24
CA TYR A 61 10.08 4.59 8.53
C TYR A 61 9.89 5.47 7.30
N GLU A 62 9.41 6.68 7.49
CA GLU A 62 9.47 7.74 6.47
C GLU A 62 10.90 8.26 6.34
N ASP A 63 11.24 8.86 5.19
CA ASP A 63 12.58 9.43 4.96
C ASP A 63 13.01 10.46 5.99
N SER A 64 12.07 11.22 6.53
CA SER A 64 12.35 12.20 7.58
C SER A 64 12.95 11.57 8.85
N ALA A 65 12.79 10.25 9.05
CA ALA A 65 13.37 9.55 10.19
C ALA A 65 14.91 9.45 10.14
N THR A 66 15.54 9.67 8.98
CA THR A 66 17.01 9.70 8.88
C THR A 66 17.58 11.08 9.23
N ASP A 67 16.74 12.10 9.44
CA ASP A 67 17.19 13.47 9.73
C ASP A 67 17.06 13.79 11.24
N PRO A 68 18.18 13.91 11.98
CA PRO A 68 18.19 14.31 13.38
C PRO A 68 17.50 15.64 13.68
N MET A 69 17.39 16.55 12.71
CA MET A 69 16.67 17.82 12.89
C MET A 69 15.16 17.65 12.85
N MET A 70 14.67 16.61 12.16
CA MET A 70 13.24 16.32 12.03
C MET A 70 12.71 15.49 13.19
N VAL A 71 13.47 14.47 13.62
CA VAL A 71 13.02 13.50 14.64
C VAL A 71 13.78 13.59 15.96
N GLY A 72 14.85 14.38 16.02
CA GLY A 72 15.76 14.43 17.15
C GLY A 72 16.89 13.40 17.05
N LYS A 73 18.07 13.75 17.57
CA LYS A 73 19.29 12.94 17.43
C LYS A 73 19.15 11.50 17.95
N ASP A 74 18.45 11.30 19.06
CA ASP A 74 18.32 9.97 19.68
C ASP A 74 17.29 9.08 18.99
N ALA A 75 16.42 9.66 18.16
CA ALA A 75 15.39 8.94 17.42
C ALA A 75 15.72 8.75 15.94
N ALA A 76 16.70 9.49 15.42
CA ALA A 76 17.12 9.37 14.03
C ALA A 76 17.74 7.99 13.78
N ILE A 77 17.31 7.35 12.69
CA ILE A 77 17.88 6.09 12.24
C ILE A 77 19.10 6.34 11.35
N ASP A 78 20.16 5.56 11.54
CA ASP A 78 21.32 5.55 10.63
C ASP A 78 21.18 4.37 9.66
N VAL A 79 20.85 4.70 8.41
CA VAL A 79 20.69 3.71 7.35
C VAL A 79 22.00 3.33 6.67
N GLU A 80 23.06 4.12 6.88
CA GLU A 80 24.39 3.94 6.27
C GLU A 80 25.30 3.03 7.11
N GLU A 81 25.06 2.94 8.43
CA GLU A 81 25.85 2.06 9.32
C GLU A 81 25.67 0.57 8.98
N GLU A 82 24.46 0.15 8.62
CA GLU A 82 24.11 -1.25 8.30
C GLU A 82 23.27 -1.33 7.01
N PRO A 83 23.83 -1.08 5.82
CA PRO A 83 23.04 -0.93 4.59
C PRO A 83 22.23 -2.19 4.24
N ASP A 84 22.73 -3.39 4.52
CA ASP A 84 22.03 -4.67 4.27
C ASP A 84 20.82 -4.92 5.19
N ARG A 85 20.65 -4.10 6.23
CA ARG A 85 19.49 -4.15 7.14
C ARG A 85 18.28 -3.46 6.54
N TRP A 86 18.47 -2.49 5.66
CA TRP A 86 17.43 -1.57 5.23
C TRP A 86 16.99 -1.86 3.80
N LEU A 87 15.68 -1.95 3.60
CA LEU A 87 15.10 -1.93 2.26
C LEU A 87 14.58 -0.52 1.96
N ARG A 88 15.08 0.08 0.89
CA ARG A 88 14.61 1.36 0.37
C ARG A 88 13.17 1.23 -0.15
N LEU A 89 12.32 2.18 0.22
CA LEU A 89 10.93 2.27 -0.21
C LEU A 89 10.75 3.54 -1.05
N ASP A 90 10.75 3.40 -2.37
CA ASP A 90 10.48 4.53 -3.26
C ASP A 90 8.97 4.67 -3.51
N ARG A 91 8.48 5.91 -3.53
CA ARG A 91 7.06 6.18 -3.77
C ARG A 91 6.68 5.93 -5.23
N ALA A 92 5.63 5.13 -5.45
CA ALA A 92 5.08 4.84 -6.77
C ALA A 92 4.16 5.98 -7.30
N GLY A 93 3.78 6.91 -6.43
CA GLY A 93 2.87 8.02 -6.70
C GLY A 93 1.41 7.62 -6.88
N SER A 94 0.59 8.58 -7.33
CA SER A 94 -0.88 8.49 -7.23
C SER A 94 -1.56 7.53 -8.21
N ARG A 95 -0.82 6.93 -9.16
CA ARG A 95 -1.40 6.09 -10.23
C ARG A 95 -2.24 4.93 -9.71
N ASN A 96 -1.82 4.31 -8.61
CA ASN A 96 -2.56 3.19 -8.00
C ASN A 96 -3.87 3.67 -7.38
N GLY A 97 -3.85 4.78 -6.63
CA GLY A 97 -5.08 5.39 -6.10
C GLY A 97 -6.09 5.76 -7.19
N TRP A 98 -5.62 6.28 -8.35
CA TRP A 98 -6.47 6.53 -9.50
C TRP A 98 -7.12 5.26 -10.07
N ARG A 99 -6.35 4.18 -10.22
CA ARG A 99 -6.86 2.87 -10.67
C ARG A 99 -7.87 2.28 -9.68
N ASP A 100 -7.65 2.49 -8.40
CA ASP A 100 -8.54 2.02 -7.35
C ASP A 100 -9.88 2.78 -7.39
N MET A 101 -9.86 4.11 -7.56
CA MET A 101 -11.09 4.90 -7.73
C MET A 101 -11.89 4.44 -8.96
N ALA A 102 -11.22 4.23 -10.11
CA ALA A 102 -11.86 3.72 -11.32
C ALA A 102 -12.48 2.33 -11.11
N SER A 103 -11.73 1.40 -10.53
CA SER A 103 -12.22 0.06 -10.25
C SER A 103 -13.38 0.05 -9.24
N PHE A 104 -13.38 0.98 -8.28
CA PHE A 104 -14.46 1.12 -7.31
C PHE A 104 -15.72 1.67 -7.98
N ALA A 105 -15.60 2.65 -8.87
CA ALA A 105 -16.70 3.17 -9.67
C ALA A 105 -17.33 2.07 -10.54
N GLU A 106 -16.52 1.28 -11.26
CA GLU A 106 -16.99 0.18 -12.11
C GLU A 106 -17.79 -0.89 -11.35
N ARG A 107 -17.48 -1.09 -10.06
CA ARG A 107 -18.14 -2.07 -9.19
C ARG A 107 -19.52 -1.64 -8.68
N GLN A 108 -19.92 -0.38 -8.88
CA GLN A 108 -21.22 0.09 -8.43
C GLN A 108 -22.34 -0.49 -9.31
N HIS A 109 -23.37 -1.03 -8.65
CA HIS A 109 -24.53 -1.62 -9.30
C HIS A 109 -25.49 -0.57 -9.86
N ASP A 110 -25.61 0.57 -9.17
CA ASP A 110 -26.37 1.73 -9.65
C ASP A 110 -25.60 2.41 -10.79
N GLU A 111 -26.19 2.40 -11.98
CA GLU A 111 -25.60 2.96 -13.19
C GLU A 111 -25.39 4.48 -13.10
N ALA A 112 -26.33 5.21 -12.51
CA ALA A 112 -26.21 6.66 -12.37
C ALA A 112 -25.10 7.05 -11.38
N LEU A 113 -24.95 6.28 -10.30
CA LEU A 113 -23.84 6.45 -9.36
C LEU A 113 -22.50 6.14 -10.02
N ARG A 114 -22.40 5.01 -10.74
CA ARG A 114 -21.19 4.63 -11.48
C ARG A 114 -20.74 5.74 -12.42
N GLU A 115 -21.64 6.23 -13.28
CA GLU A 115 -21.34 7.32 -14.23
C GLU A 115 -20.89 8.62 -13.53
N ARG A 116 -21.48 8.94 -12.36
CA ARG A 116 -21.06 10.10 -11.57
C ARG A 116 -19.65 9.93 -11.03
N LEU A 117 -19.31 8.76 -10.49
CA LEU A 117 -17.97 8.46 -9.98
C LEU A 117 -16.93 8.44 -11.10
N GLU A 118 -17.24 7.82 -12.24
CA GLU A 118 -16.36 7.78 -13.41
C GLU A 118 -16.03 9.19 -13.95
N ARG A 119 -17.03 10.08 -14.03
CA ARG A 119 -16.78 11.48 -14.39
C ARG A 119 -16.02 12.24 -13.31
N ALA A 120 -16.26 11.95 -12.04
CA ALA A 120 -15.63 12.65 -10.93
C ALA A 120 -14.12 12.46 -10.92
N ILE A 121 -13.66 11.27 -11.35
CA ILE A 121 -12.25 10.93 -11.37
C ILE A 121 -11.50 11.55 -12.54
N GLU A 122 -12.09 12.33 -13.44
CA GLU A 122 -11.33 12.93 -14.55
C GLU A 122 -10.60 14.22 -14.12
N GLY A 123 -9.34 14.39 -14.53
CA GLY A 123 -8.59 15.65 -14.42
C GLY A 123 -8.21 16.10 -12.99
N LYS A 124 -7.81 17.37 -12.86
CA LYS A 124 -7.33 17.92 -11.57
C LYS A 124 -8.45 17.95 -10.53
N GLY A 125 -8.14 17.52 -9.30
CA GLY A 125 -9.09 17.47 -8.18
C GLY A 125 -9.98 16.23 -8.16
N ALA A 126 -9.68 15.22 -8.97
CA ALA A 126 -10.40 13.95 -9.05
C ALA A 126 -10.62 13.28 -7.69
N PHE A 127 -9.55 13.13 -6.90
CA PHE A 127 -9.63 12.52 -5.56
C PHE A 127 -10.63 13.20 -4.65
N PHE A 128 -10.65 14.54 -4.63
CA PHE A 128 -11.57 15.29 -3.78
C PHE A 128 -13.02 15.07 -4.21
N ARG A 129 -13.32 15.22 -5.51
CA ARG A 129 -14.68 15.02 -6.04
C ARG A 129 -15.18 13.59 -5.87
N PHE A 130 -14.32 12.61 -6.10
CA PHE A 130 -14.66 11.20 -5.89
C PHE A 130 -15.01 10.96 -4.42
N ARG A 131 -14.18 11.43 -3.48
CA ARG A 131 -14.43 11.28 -2.04
C ARG A 131 -15.70 12.02 -1.60
N ASP A 132 -15.98 13.18 -2.16
CA ASP A 132 -17.19 13.94 -1.88
C ASP A 132 -18.44 13.14 -2.26
N ILE A 133 -18.46 12.53 -3.45
CA ILE A 133 -19.56 11.64 -3.87
C ILE A 133 -19.64 10.41 -2.96
N VAL A 134 -18.53 9.71 -2.73
CA VAL A 134 -18.47 8.54 -1.84
C VAL A 134 -19.01 8.85 -0.45
N HIS A 135 -18.70 10.03 0.09
CA HIS A 135 -19.24 10.49 1.36
C HIS A 135 -20.74 10.77 1.28
N SER A 136 -21.19 11.50 0.25
CA SER A 136 -22.61 11.84 0.08
C SER A 136 -23.54 10.65 -0.15
N GLU A 137 -22.97 9.52 -0.60
CA GLU A 137 -23.68 8.27 -0.88
C GLU A 137 -23.48 7.22 0.24
N ASP A 138 -22.93 7.61 1.39
CA ASP A 138 -22.65 6.73 2.54
C ASP A 138 -21.75 5.50 2.21
N LEU A 139 -20.87 5.64 1.21
CA LEU A 139 -19.97 4.58 0.74
C LEU A 139 -18.56 4.64 1.35
N SER A 140 -18.32 5.55 2.29
CA SER A 140 -16.98 5.80 2.84
C SER A 140 -16.32 4.54 3.39
N GLU A 141 -17.01 3.77 4.25
CA GLU A 141 -16.47 2.53 4.82
C GLU A 141 -16.15 1.49 3.75
N GLN A 142 -17.02 1.35 2.75
CA GLN A 142 -16.80 0.41 1.63
C GLN A 142 -15.60 0.81 0.79
N TRP A 143 -15.43 2.11 0.54
CA TRP A 143 -14.26 2.64 -0.14
C TRP A 143 -12.98 2.39 0.65
N TYR A 144 -12.95 2.70 1.95
CA TYR A 144 -11.75 2.48 2.77
C TYR A 144 -11.36 1.01 2.83
N ALA A 145 -12.31 0.11 3.09
CA ALA A 145 -12.05 -1.32 3.11
C ALA A 145 -11.49 -1.82 1.77
N PHE A 146 -12.05 -1.32 0.66
CA PHE A 146 -11.59 -1.64 -0.68
C PHE A 146 -10.17 -1.13 -0.95
N SER A 147 -9.91 0.15 -0.69
CA SER A 147 -8.65 0.79 -1.06
C SER A 147 -7.51 0.24 -0.20
N THR A 148 -7.76 0.04 1.09
CA THR A 148 -6.79 -0.54 2.02
C THR A 148 -6.44 -1.98 1.64
N ASP A 149 -7.43 -2.83 1.33
CA ASP A 149 -7.17 -4.21 0.87
C ASP A 149 -6.28 -4.25 -0.38
N ARG A 150 -6.56 -3.39 -1.36
CA ARG A 150 -5.75 -3.31 -2.59
C ARG A 150 -4.35 -2.77 -2.34
N GLN A 151 -4.21 -1.78 -1.47
CA GLN A 151 -2.92 -1.22 -1.07
C GLN A 151 -2.08 -2.28 -0.33
N MET A 152 -2.66 -3.00 0.63
CA MET A 152 -1.99 -4.11 1.33
C MET A 152 -1.61 -5.24 0.36
N GLY A 153 -2.45 -5.52 -0.64
CA GLY A 153 -2.15 -6.46 -1.73
C GLY A 153 -0.89 -6.06 -2.51
N ARG A 154 -0.81 -4.80 -2.95
CA ARG A 154 0.37 -4.27 -3.65
C ARG A 154 1.61 -4.23 -2.76
N ALA A 155 1.47 -3.86 -1.49
CA ALA A 155 2.57 -3.88 -0.52
C ALA A 155 3.13 -5.31 -0.33
N ARG A 156 2.25 -6.32 -0.26
CA ARG A 156 2.66 -7.72 -0.20
C ARG A 156 3.38 -8.20 -1.46
N GLU A 157 2.90 -7.81 -2.63
CA GLU A 157 3.57 -8.10 -3.91
C GLU A 157 4.96 -7.47 -3.96
N PHE A 158 5.07 -6.20 -3.57
CA PHE A 158 6.35 -5.49 -3.47
C PHE A 158 7.35 -6.22 -2.56
N LEU A 159 6.93 -6.65 -1.37
CA LEU A 159 7.81 -7.44 -0.49
C LEU A 159 8.22 -8.76 -1.15
N ALA A 160 7.29 -9.45 -1.81
CA ALA A 160 7.56 -10.72 -2.45
C ALA A 160 8.57 -10.61 -3.60
N ASP A 161 8.49 -9.54 -4.39
CA ASP A 161 9.42 -9.21 -5.46
C ASP A 161 10.84 -8.91 -4.92
N ASN A 162 10.93 -8.44 -3.67
CA ASN A 162 12.17 -8.25 -2.93
C ASN A 162 12.61 -9.50 -2.12
N GLY A 163 11.99 -10.65 -2.34
CA GLY A 163 12.34 -11.90 -1.66
C GLY A 163 11.93 -11.95 -0.18
N ILE A 164 11.02 -11.07 0.23
CA ILE A 164 10.50 -10.96 1.60
C ILE A 164 9.09 -11.55 1.64
N ARG A 165 8.73 -12.17 2.76
CA ARG A 165 7.40 -12.69 3.07
C ARG A 165 6.93 -12.12 4.40
N VAL A 166 5.62 -11.90 4.52
CA VAL A 166 5.02 -11.35 5.75
C VAL A 166 4.85 -12.49 6.76
N GLY A 167 5.39 -12.30 7.97
CA GLY A 167 5.34 -13.26 9.08
C GLY A 167 4.12 -13.13 9.98
#